data_AF-A0A834W1Y5-F1
#
_entry.id   AF-A0A834W1Y5-F1
#
_cell.length_a   1.000
_cell.length_b   1.000
_cell.length_c   1.000
_cell.angle_alpha   90.00
_cell.angle_beta   90.00
_cell.angle_gamma   90.00
#
_symmetry.space_group_name_H-M   'P 1'
#
loop_
_entity.id
_entity.type
_entity.pdbx_description
1 polymer ?
#
loop_
_entity_poly.entity_id
_entity_poly.type
_entity_poly.pdbx_seq_one_letter_code
_entity_poly.pdbx_strand_id
1 'polypeptide(L)'
;MERAGFWSAMASNLTNQSRNVLSKKVMAKKEESIDNITLFSIITIMSFFLLAPVTVFMEGVKFTPAYLQSAGLNVGQVYTRSLIAALCFHAYQQVSYMILQRVSPVTHSVGNCVKRVVVIVSSVIFFQTPVSPINAFGTGIALAGVFLYSRVKRIKAKPKTA
;
A
#
# COMPACT_ATOMS: atom_id res chain seq x y z
N MET A 1 2.66 -10.97 -19.59
CA MET A 1 2.02 -10.33 -18.41
C MET A 1 2.99 -10.18 -17.23
N GLU A 2 3.89 -11.15 -16.98
CA GLU A 2 4.80 -11.15 -15.82
C GLU A 2 5.74 -9.93 -15.69
N ARG A 3 6.33 -9.47 -16.80
CA ARG A 3 7.25 -8.30 -16.77
C ARG A 3 6.54 -7.00 -16.39
N ALA A 4 5.34 -6.76 -16.90
CA ALA A 4 4.56 -5.56 -16.60
C ALA A 4 4.11 -5.52 -15.12
N GLY A 5 3.70 -6.67 -14.57
CA GLY A 5 3.37 -6.80 -13.15
C GLY A 5 4.57 -6.52 -12.24
N PHE A 6 5.74 -7.06 -12.58
CA PHE A 6 6.98 -6.81 -11.84
C PHE A 6 7.37 -5.32 -11.84
N TRP A 7 7.41 -4.68 -13.01
CA TRP A 7 7.77 -3.27 -13.12
C TRP A 7 6.76 -2.35 -12.43
N SER A 8 5.46 -2.65 -12.54
CA SER A 8 4.41 -1.92 -11.82
C SER A 8 4.57 -2.05 -10.30
N ALA A 9 4.87 -3.25 -9.80
CA ALA A 9 5.13 -3.47 -8.38
C ALA A 9 6.36 -2.70 -7.87
N MET A 10 7.45 -2.68 -8.66
CA MET A 10 8.66 -1.90 -8.33
C MET A 10 8.40 -0.40 -8.37
N ALA A 11 7.68 0.11 -9.37
CA ALA A 11 7.29 1.51 -9.46
C ALA A 11 6.41 1.93 -8.28
N SER A 12 5.43 1.10 -7.90
CA SER A 12 4.57 1.33 -6.72
C SER A 12 5.38 1.43 -5.43
N ASN A 13 6.40 0.60 -5.25
CA ASN A 13 7.28 0.68 -4.09
C ASN A 13 8.02 2.02 -4.03
N LEU A 14 8.55 2.48 -5.16
CA LEU A 14 9.27 3.74 -5.24
C LEU A 14 8.34 4.93 -4.96
N THR A 15 7.19 5.00 -5.62
CA THR A 15 6.25 6.12 -5.45
C THR A 15 5.67 6.18 -4.05
N ASN A 16 5.32 5.03 -3.45
CA ASN A 16 4.77 5.00 -2.10
C ASN A 16 5.81 5.40 -1.04
N GLN A 17 7.08 5.01 -1.20
CA GLN A 17 8.14 5.45 -0.29
C GLN A 17 8.49 6.93 -0.47
N SER A 18 8.53 7.42 -1.71
CA SER A 18 8.71 8.86 -2.00
C SER A 18 7.60 9.69 -1.37
N ARG A 19 6.33 9.26 -1.49
CA ARG A 19 5.18 9.89 -0.82
C ARG A 19 5.39 9.99 0.68
N ASN A 20 5.84 8.92 1.34
CA ASN A 20 6.07 8.92 2.79
C ASN A 20 7.16 9.93 3.21
N VAL A 21 8.29 9.95 2.49
CA VAL A 21 9.41 10.87 2.80
C VAL A 21 9.02 12.32 2.51
N LEU A 22 8.39 12.60 1.38
CA LEU A 22 7.93 13.94 1.01
C LEU A 22 6.86 14.44 1.98
N SER A 23 5.89 13.61 2.34
CA SER A 23 4.86 13.96 3.33
C SER A 23 5.51 14.35 4.65
N LYS A 24 6.51 13.60 5.11
CA LYS A 24 7.25 13.93 6.33
C LYS A 24 8.05 15.24 6.22
N LYS A 25 8.69 15.49 5.08
CA LYS A 25 9.41 16.75 4.83
C LYS A 25 8.47 17.96 4.82
N VAL A 26 7.29 17.83 4.20
CA VAL A 26 6.27 18.89 4.16
C VAL A 26 5.71 19.14 5.56
N MET A 27 5.42 18.08 6.33
CA MET A 27 5.00 18.17 7.73
C MET A 27 6.05 18.86 8.63
N ALA A 28 7.34 18.74 8.31
CA ALA A 28 8.42 19.37 9.10
C ALA A 28 8.76 20.80 8.68
N LYS A 29 8.37 21.24 7.48
CA LYS A 29 8.74 22.56 6.90
C LYS A 29 7.69 23.66 7.09
N LYS A 30 6.42 23.32 7.36
CA LYS A 30 5.38 24.32 7.59
C LYS A 30 5.26 24.60 9.09
N GLU A 31 5.56 25.83 9.49
CA GLU A 31 5.41 26.32 10.87
C GLU A 31 3.95 26.40 11.31
N GLU A 32 3.00 26.54 10.37
CA GLU A 32 1.58 26.32 10.65
C GLU A 32 1.25 24.83 10.64
N SER A 33 0.68 24.37 11.74
CA SER A 33 0.22 23.00 11.99
C SER A 33 -0.82 22.55 10.98
N ILE A 34 -0.40 22.16 9.77
CA ILE A 34 -1.28 21.43 8.87
C ILE A 34 -1.60 20.10 9.54
N ASP A 35 -2.86 19.99 9.95
CA ASP A 35 -3.36 18.75 10.50
C ASP A 35 -3.32 17.65 9.42
N ASN A 36 -3.08 16.44 9.88
CA ASN A 36 -2.53 15.36 9.07
C ASN A 36 -3.62 14.61 8.35
N ILE A 37 -4.80 14.69 8.95
CA ILE A 37 -6.07 14.48 8.30
C ILE A 37 -6.19 15.41 7.10
N THR A 38 -5.89 16.72 7.24
CA THR A 38 -5.97 17.68 6.12
C THR A 38 -4.95 17.35 5.01
N LEU A 39 -3.70 17.05 5.34
CA LEU A 39 -2.69 16.69 4.34
C LEU A 39 -3.06 15.39 3.60
N PHE A 40 -3.52 14.37 4.34
CA PHE A 40 -3.99 13.12 3.75
C PHE A 40 -5.26 13.30 2.91
N SER A 41 -6.20 14.11 3.37
CA SER A 41 -7.44 14.45 2.67
C SER A 41 -7.14 15.18 1.36
N ILE A 42 -6.25 16.18 1.37
CA ILE A 42 -5.82 16.89 0.15
C ILE A 42 -5.18 15.90 -0.84
N ILE A 43 -4.25 15.06 -0.40
CA ILE A 43 -3.64 14.05 -1.28
C ILE A 43 -4.69 13.13 -1.88
N THR A 44 -5.66 12.68 -1.08
CA THR A 44 -6.70 11.74 -1.51
C THR A 44 -7.66 12.37 -2.51
N ILE A 45 -8.09 13.61 -2.28
CA ILE A 45 -8.95 14.37 -3.20
C ILE A 45 -8.23 14.63 -4.52
N MET A 46 -6.98 15.09 -4.48
CA MET A 46 -6.18 15.30 -5.70
C MET A 46 -5.95 13.99 -6.46
N SER A 47 -5.70 12.89 -5.74
CA SER A 47 -5.53 11.56 -6.34
C SER A 47 -6.82 11.09 -7.03
N PHE A 48 -7.99 11.36 -6.45
CA PHE A 48 -9.28 11.03 -7.05
C PHE A 48 -9.47 11.76 -8.38
N PHE A 49 -9.24 13.08 -8.43
CA PHE A 49 -9.39 13.85 -9.66
C PHE A 49 -8.37 13.48 -10.75
N LEU A 50 -7.17 13.05 -10.37
CA LEU A 50 -6.17 12.55 -11.31
C LEU A 50 -6.50 11.15 -11.84
N LEU A 51 -6.94 10.23 -10.97
CA LEU A 51 -7.24 8.86 -11.37
C LEU A 51 -8.56 8.77 -12.14
N ALA A 52 -9.59 9.53 -11.78
CA ALA A 52 -10.91 9.44 -12.40
C ALA A 52 -10.87 9.50 -13.95
N PRO A 53 -10.26 10.51 -14.60
CA PRO A 53 -10.19 10.56 -16.06
C PRO A 53 -9.32 9.44 -16.65
N VAL A 54 -8.23 9.06 -15.98
CA VAL A 54 -7.35 7.97 -16.43
C VAL A 54 -8.07 6.63 -16.40
N THR A 55 -8.84 6.35 -15.35
CA THR A 55 -9.64 5.12 -15.24
C THR A 55 -10.72 5.05 -16.30
N VAL A 56 -11.43 6.15 -16.56
CA VAL A 56 -12.45 6.20 -17.63
C VAL A 56 -11.83 5.99 -19.00
N PHE A 57 -10.64 6.55 -19.25
CA PHE A 57 -9.95 6.40 -20.53
C PHE A 57 -9.37 4.99 -20.75
N MET A 58 -8.77 4.37 -19.74
CA MET A 58 -8.15 3.04 -19.88
C MET A 58 -9.16 1.88 -19.83
N GLU A 59 -10.14 1.95 -18.93
CA GLU A 59 -11.07 0.84 -18.70
C GLU A 59 -12.40 1.04 -19.44
N GLY A 60 -12.77 2.28 -19.77
CA GLY A 60 -14.10 2.63 -20.29
C GLY A 60 -15.18 2.61 -19.21
N VAL A 61 -16.43 2.91 -19.58
CA VAL A 61 -17.59 2.82 -18.67
C VAL A 61 -18.08 1.35 -18.60
N LYS A 62 -17.24 0.47 -18.05
CA LYS A 62 -17.57 -0.95 -17.82
C LYS A 62 -18.32 -1.20 -16.50
N PHE A 63 -18.53 -0.16 -15.69
CA PHE A 63 -19.30 -0.20 -14.44
C PHE A 63 -20.81 -0.08 -14.66
N THR A 64 -21.33 -0.38 -15.85
CA THR A 64 -22.77 -0.42 -16.09
C THR A 64 -23.37 -1.68 -15.45
N PRO A 65 -24.54 -1.58 -14.78
CA PRO A 65 -25.22 -2.74 -14.20
C PRO A 65 -25.43 -3.87 -15.20
N ALA A 66 -25.72 -3.52 -16.46
CA ALA A 66 -25.88 -4.45 -17.57
C ALA A 66 -24.62 -5.29 -17.88
N TYR A 67 -23.43 -4.71 -17.75
CA TYR A 67 -22.16 -5.43 -17.95
C TYR A 67 -21.83 -6.35 -16.77
N LEU A 68 -22.14 -5.94 -15.54
CA LEU A 68 -21.95 -6.78 -14.35
C LEU A 68 -22.92 -7.96 -14.31
N GLN A 69 -24.17 -7.74 -14.75
CA GLN A 69 -25.17 -8.80 -14.86
C GLN A 69 -24.82 -9.79 -15.98
N SER A 70 -24.32 -9.32 -17.13
CA SER A 70 -23.86 -10.20 -18.22
C SER A 70 -22.61 -10.99 -17.87
N ALA A 71 -21.78 -10.50 -16.94
CA ALA A 71 -20.65 -11.22 -16.35
C ALA A 71 -21.06 -12.26 -15.27
N GLY A 72 -22.36 -12.43 -15.00
CA GLY A 72 -22.88 -13.37 -14.00
C GLY A 72 -22.68 -12.90 -12.55
N LEU A 73 -22.40 -11.62 -12.33
CA LEU A 73 -22.14 -11.05 -11.01
C LEU A 73 -23.38 -10.35 -10.45
N ASN A 74 -23.69 -10.60 -9.17
CA ASN A 74 -24.76 -9.90 -8.49
C ASN A 74 -24.33 -8.46 -8.15
N VAL A 75 -24.94 -7.48 -8.80
CA VAL A 75 -24.62 -6.04 -8.68
C VAL A 75 -24.65 -5.57 -7.22
N GLY A 76 -25.65 -6.03 -6.44
CA GLY A 76 -25.78 -5.69 -5.02
C GLY A 76 -24.60 -6.21 -4.21
N GLN A 77 -24.20 -7.47 -4.43
CA GLN A 77 -23.07 -8.07 -3.72
C GLN A 77 -21.72 -7.44 -4.11
N VAL A 78 -21.52 -7.15 -5.39
CA VAL A 78 -20.31 -6.46 -5.88
C VAL A 78 -20.23 -5.06 -5.26
N TYR A 79 -21.34 -4.32 -5.25
CA TYR A 79 -21.39 -3.00 -4.64
C TYR A 79 -21.07 -3.04 -3.14
N THR A 80 -21.73 -3.91 -2.36
CA THR A 80 -21.48 -4.05 -0.93
C THR A 80 -20.03 -4.46 -0.63
N ARG A 81 -19.49 -5.46 -1.35
CA ARG A 81 -18.09 -5.89 -1.17
C ARG A 81 -17.09 -4.80 -1.54
N SER A 82 -17.36 -4.06 -2.62
CA SER A 82 -16.50 -2.97 -3.08
C SER A 82 -16.51 -1.80 -2.10
N LEU A 83 -17.67 -1.44 -1.54
CA LEU A 83 -17.79 -0.43 -0.50
C LEU A 83 -17.03 -0.83 0.77
N ILE A 84 -17.21 -2.07 1.25
CA ILE A 84 -16.50 -2.56 2.43
C ILE A 84 -14.99 -2.52 2.17
N ALA A 85 -14.52 -3.00 1.01
CA ALA A 85 -13.11 -2.96 0.65
C ALA A 85 -12.56 -1.52 0.58
N ALA A 86 -13.31 -0.59 -0.02
CA ALA A 86 -12.93 0.82 -0.11
C ALA A 86 -12.84 1.48 1.27
N LEU A 87 -13.82 1.24 2.15
CA LEU A 87 -13.81 1.74 3.52
C LEU A 87 -12.64 1.18 4.33
N CYS A 88 -12.41 -0.13 4.26
CA CYS A 88 -11.27 -0.78 4.92
C CYS A 88 -9.93 -0.23 4.39
N PHE A 89 -9.80 -0.02 3.08
CA PHE A 89 -8.59 0.53 2.49
C PHE A 89 -8.35 1.98 2.91
N HIS A 90 -9.40 2.80 2.93
CA HIS A 90 -9.32 4.18 3.39
C HIS A 90 -8.89 4.25 4.86
N ALA A 91 -9.54 3.47 5.73
CA ALA A 91 -9.18 3.39 7.15
C ALA A 91 -7.72 2.93 7.35
N TYR A 92 -7.27 1.92 6.60
CA TYR A 92 -5.87 1.49 6.63
C TYR A 92 -4.91 2.62 6.23
N GLN A 93 -5.19 3.34 5.14
CA GLN A 93 -4.34 4.42 4.66
C GLN A 93 -4.29 5.59 5.65
N GLN A 94 -5.43 5.92 6.27
CA GLN A 94 -5.53 6.95 7.30
C GLN A 94 -4.69 6.59 8.54
N VAL A 95 -4.85 5.38 9.08
CA VAL A 95 -4.06 4.89 10.22
C VAL A 95 -2.56 4.85 9.90
N SER A 96 -2.19 4.40 8.70
CA SER A 96 -0.80 4.39 8.24
C SER A 96 -0.18 5.79 8.23
N TYR A 97 -0.94 6.80 7.80
CA TYR A 97 -0.52 8.20 7.80
C TYR A 97 -0.36 8.76 9.22
N MET A 98 -1.29 8.46 10.13
CA MET A 98 -1.16 8.84 11.54
C MET A 98 0.10 8.23 12.18
N ILE A 99 0.43 6.98 11.85
CA ILE A 99 1.65 6.33 12.36
C ILE A 99 2.90 7.01 11.78
N LEU A 100 2.94 7.31 10.48
CA LEU A 100 4.06 8.00 9.81
C LEU A 100 4.45 9.31 10.51
N GLN A 101 3.51 9.96 11.19
CA GLN A 101 3.80 11.13 12.00
C GLN A 101 4.51 10.85 13.31
N ARG A 102 4.09 9.82 14.01
CA ARG A 102 4.63 9.46 15.33
C ARG A 102 5.96 8.73 15.21
N VAL A 103 6.30 8.22 14.03
CA VAL A 103 7.55 7.51 13.78
C VAL A 103 8.37 8.17 12.65
N SER A 104 9.64 7.81 12.56
CA SER A 104 10.46 8.24 11.42
C SER A 104 9.99 7.55 10.12
N PRO A 105 10.19 8.14 8.93
CA PRO A 105 9.90 7.48 7.65
C PRO A 105 10.60 6.12 7.52
N VAL A 106 11.76 5.99 8.15
CA VAL A 106 12.54 4.75 8.21
C VAL A 106 11.80 3.67 9.00
N THR A 107 11.27 4.01 10.17
CA THR A 107 10.51 3.08 11.02
C THR A 107 9.19 2.68 10.36
N HIS A 108 8.50 3.63 9.72
CA HIS A 108 7.27 3.36 8.96
C HIS A 108 7.54 2.39 7.79
N SER A 109 8.65 2.59 7.08
CA SER A 109 9.08 1.70 5.99
C SER A 109 9.35 0.27 6.49
N VAL A 110 9.98 0.10 7.67
CA VAL A 110 10.18 -1.21 8.30
C VAL A 110 8.85 -1.88 8.67
N GLY A 111 7.90 -1.12 9.24
CA GLY A 111 6.55 -1.63 9.52
C GLY A 111 5.83 -2.09 8.25
N ASN A 112 5.96 -1.34 7.16
CA ASN A 112 5.42 -1.71 5.86
C ASN A 112 6.05 -3.00 5.31
N CYS A 113 7.36 -3.21 5.52
CA CYS A 113 8.03 -4.46 5.17
C CYS A 113 7.45 -5.65 5.92
N VAL A 114 7.27 -5.54 7.25
CA VAL A 114 6.68 -6.61 8.07
C VAL A 114 5.24 -6.91 7.65
N LYS A 115 4.42 -5.86 7.41
CA LYS A 115 3.05 -6.04 6.89
C LYS A 115 3.05 -6.88 5.62
N ARG A 116 3.95 -6.62 4.66
CA ARG A 116 4.02 -7.38 3.41
C ARG A 116 4.36 -8.84 3.63
N VAL A 117 5.29 -9.15 4.54
CA VAL A 117 5.63 -10.53 4.90
C VAL A 117 4.39 -11.27 5.40
N VAL A 118 3.65 -10.67 6.33
CA VAL A 118 2.42 -11.26 6.89
C VAL A 118 1.39 -11.50 5.80
N VAL A 119 1.17 -10.53 4.91
CA VAL A 119 0.20 -10.66 3.80
C VAL A 119 0.60 -11.80 2.86
N ILE A 120 1.86 -11.89 2.43
CA ILE A 120 2.35 -12.96 1.54
C ILE A 120 2.15 -14.34 2.18
N VAL A 121 2.55 -14.51 3.44
CA VAL A 121 2.41 -15.80 4.14
C VAL A 121 0.94 -16.18 4.30
N SER A 122 0.09 -15.23 4.74
CA SER A 122 -1.34 -15.47 4.89
C SER A 122 -2.02 -15.81 3.56
N SER A 123 -1.63 -15.16 2.45
CA SER A 123 -2.23 -15.41 1.15
C SER A 123 -1.89 -16.78 0.61
N VAL A 124 -0.64 -17.25 0.81
CA VAL A 124 -0.24 -18.60 0.39
C VAL A 124 -1.01 -19.66 1.19
N ILE A 125 -1.18 -19.46 2.51
CA ILE A 125 -1.93 -20.39 3.36
C ILE A 125 -3.42 -20.41 2.97
N PHE A 126 -4.04 -19.24 2.77
CA PHE A 126 -5.48 -19.14 2.53
C PHE A 126 -5.89 -19.51 1.11
N PHE A 127 -5.16 -19.03 0.09
CA PHE A 127 -5.48 -19.31 -1.32
C PHE A 127 -4.88 -20.62 -1.82
N GLN A 128 -4.05 -21.29 -1.01
CA GLN A 128 -3.35 -22.54 -1.36
C GLN A 128 -2.70 -22.47 -2.75
N THR A 129 -2.14 -21.31 -3.09
CA THR A 129 -1.54 -21.09 -4.40
C THR A 129 -0.34 -22.03 -4.57
N PRO A 130 -0.25 -22.78 -5.68
CA PRO A 130 0.83 -23.73 -5.88
C PRO A 130 2.16 -22.99 -6.04
N VAL A 131 2.99 -23.02 -4.99
CA VAL A 131 4.33 -22.42 -4.99
C VAL A 131 5.35 -23.52 -5.27
N SER A 132 6.05 -23.41 -6.40
CA SER A 132 7.20 -24.29 -6.71
C SER A 132 8.25 -24.22 -5.59
N PRO A 133 8.93 -25.32 -5.22
CA PRO A 133 9.97 -25.32 -4.19
C PRO A 133 11.05 -24.26 -4.39
N ILE A 134 11.42 -23.99 -5.65
CA ILE A 134 12.40 -22.95 -6.02
C ILE A 134 11.87 -21.55 -5.70
N ASN A 135 10.59 -21.29 -5.99
CA ASN A 135 9.94 -20.00 -5.69
C ASN A 135 9.74 -19.82 -4.18
N ALA A 136 9.42 -20.89 -3.46
CA ALA A 136 9.32 -20.88 -1.99
C ALA A 136 10.69 -20.55 -1.37
N PHE A 137 11.76 -21.17 -1.86
CA PHE A 137 13.12 -20.90 -1.41
C PHE A 137 13.54 -19.45 -1.69
N GLY A 138 13.34 -18.96 -2.91
CA GLY A 138 13.65 -17.57 -3.29
C GLY A 138 12.86 -16.54 -2.47
N THR A 139 11.57 -16.82 -2.22
CA THR A 139 10.73 -16.00 -1.34
C THR A 139 11.25 -16.02 0.09
N GLY A 140 11.64 -17.19 0.61
CA GLY A 140 12.24 -17.33 1.93
C GLY A 140 13.50 -16.49 2.12
N ILE A 141 14.42 -16.53 1.15
CA ILE A 141 15.64 -15.70 1.16
C ILE A 141 15.29 -14.20 1.15
N ALA A 142 14.36 -13.79 0.28
CA ALA A 142 13.95 -12.39 0.18
C ALA A 142 13.34 -11.89 1.51
N LEU A 143 12.46 -12.68 2.12
CA LEU A 143 11.83 -12.36 3.40
C LEU A 143 12.87 -12.32 4.54
N ALA A 144 13.82 -13.26 4.56
CA ALA A 144 14.92 -13.27 5.52
C ALA A 144 15.79 -12.01 5.40
N GLY A 145 16.16 -11.61 4.18
CA GLY A 145 16.91 -10.38 3.92
C GLY A 145 16.17 -9.13 4.40
N VAL A 146 14.87 -9.02 4.13
CA VAL A 146 14.01 -7.92 4.60
C VAL A 146 13.91 -7.90 6.12
N PHE A 147 13.78 -9.07 6.76
CA PHE A 147 13.74 -9.19 8.21
C PHE A 147 15.06 -8.75 8.86
N LEU A 148 16.18 -9.25 8.36
CA LEU A 148 17.52 -8.87 8.85
C LEU A 148 17.78 -7.38 8.69
N TYR A 149 17.49 -6.81 7.50
CA TYR A 149 17.61 -5.37 7.26
C TYR A 149 16.78 -4.55 8.25
N SER A 150 15.53 -4.97 8.47
CA SER A 150 14.62 -4.34 9.43
C SER A 150 15.16 -4.37 10.86
N ARG A 151 15.77 -5.48 11.27
CA ARG A 151 16.40 -5.63 12.59
C ARG A 151 17.63 -4.75 12.74
N VAL A 152 18.57 -4.80 11.80
CA VAL A 152 19.80 -4.00 11.83
C VAL A 152 19.48 -2.51 11.87
N LYS A 153 18.55 -2.05 11.03
CA LYS A 153 18.19 -0.63 10.98
C LYS A 153 17.46 -0.17 12.25
N ARG A 154 16.66 -1.03 12.88
CA ARG A 154 16.04 -0.76 14.19
C ARG A 154 17.07 -0.66 15.31
N ILE A 155 18.10 -1.51 15.29
CA ILE A 155 19.20 -1.48 16.27
C ILE A 155 19.99 -0.18 16.14
N LYS A 156 20.34 0.24 14.90
CA LYS A 156 21.01 1.52 14.65
C LYS A 156 20.15 2.77 14.97
N ALA A 157 18.84 2.62 15.10
CA ALA A 157 17.91 3.71 15.40
C ALA A 157 17.66 3.95 16.91
N LYS A 158 18.09 3.04 17.81
CA LYS A 158 18.21 3.29 19.25
C LYS A 158 19.62 3.88 19.54
N PRO A 159 19.77 4.81 20.50
CA PRO A 159 20.43 6.08 20.27
C PRO A 159 21.96 6.05 20.43
N LYS A 160 22.63 6.98 19.73
CA LYS A 160 23.74 7.72 20.35
C LYS A 160 23.12 8.49 21.52
N THR A 161 23.29 7.96 22.72
CA THR A 161 23.18 8.70 23.97
C THR A 161 24.59 8.89 24.49
N ALA A 162 25.13 10.07 24.23
CA ALA A 162 26.17 10.79 24.99
C ALA A 162 26.34 12.13 24.28
#